data_AF-A0A4R3ASU5-F1
#
_entry.id   AF-A0A4R3ASU5-F1
#
_cell.length_a   1.000
_cell.length_b   1.000
_cell.length_c   1.000
_cell.angle_alpha   90.00
_cell.angle_beta   90.00
_cell.angle_gamma   90.00
#
_symmetry.space_group_name_H-M   'P 1'
#
loop_
_entity.id
_entity.type
_entity.pdbx_description
1 polymer ?
#
loop_
_entity_poly.entity_id
_entity_poly.type
_entity_poly.pdbx_seq_one_letter_code
_entity_poly.pdbx_strand_id
1 'polypeptide(L)'
;MNLNIHELNEKFKELITKPFKSTEDLKLQEEIRIALEKSLSEEEAELVNDLNSIGIKINSVWDLVKTNERYPDAIPILLDHLQKDYHERNIEGIIRALAVKEAKGKATPYLITMYHQIPKDKDLLRWAIGNTIDMTITQDDVKSILPIVQDKTNRTSRQMFVFALRKIKSAEVEDVLINLLNDDEVVAHALIALGKIKSQKAKDKIAILTDHPKPLVRKEAQKALKKIIK
;
A
#
# COMPACT_ATOMS: atom_id res chain seq x y z
N MET A 1 -29.30 -1.96 -15.49
CA MET A 1 -28.99 -3.28 -14.88
C MET A 1 -29.30 -3.21 -13.40
N ASN A 2 -29.90 -4.26 -12.82
CA ASN A 2 -30.14 -4.35 -11.39
C ASN A 2 -29.11 -5.31 -10.77
N LEU A 3 -27.85 -4.84 -10.70
CA LEU A 3 -26.73 -5.57 -10.10
C LEU A 3 -26.19 -4.73 -8.96
N ASN A 4 -25.83 -5.36 -7.84
CA ASN A 4 -25.15 -4.69 -6.74
C ASN A 4 -23.66 -4.44 -7.07
N ILE A 5 -22.98 -3.67 -6.21
CA ILE A 5 -21.58 -3.27 -6.42
C ILE A 5 -20.61 -4.45 -6.56
N HIS A 6 -20.84 -5.54 -5.81
CA HIS A 6 -20.00 -6.73 -5.86
C HIS A 6 -20.21 -7.50 -7.18
N GLU A 7 -21.47 -7.70 -7.58
CA GLU A 7 -21.82 -8.34 -8.86
C GLU A 7 -21.28 -7.56 -10.06
N LEU A 8 -21.36 -6.22 -10.01
CA LEU A 8 -20.78 -5.33 -11.02
C LEU A 8 -19.25 -5.49 -11.08
N ASN A 9 -18.57 -5.53 -9.94
CA ASN A 9 -17.11 -5.69 -9.88
C ASN A 9 -16.65 -7.05 -10.43
N GLU A 10 -17.31 -8.14 -10.05
CA GLU A 10 -16.95 -9.49 -10.54
C GLU A 10 -17.22 -9.63 -12.05
N LYS A 11 -18.35 -9.11 -12.55
CA LYS A 11 -18.63 -9.09 -13.98
C LYS A 11 -17.64 -8.21 -14.75
N PHE A 12 -17.23 -7.08 -14.17
CA PHE A 12 -16.18 -6.24 -14.76
C PHE A 12 -14.85 -7.01 -14.85
N LYS A 13 -14.44 -7.71 -13.78
CA LYS A 13 -13.23 -8.55 -13.73
C LYS A 13 -13.24 -9.66 -14.79
N GLU A 14 -14.36 -10.34 -14.96
CA GLU A 14 -14.54 -11.35 -16.00
C GLU A 14 -14.33 -10.75 -17.40
N LEU A 15 -14.99 -9.62 -17.68
CA LEU A 15 -14.89 -8.96 -18.99
C LEU A 15 -13.49 -8.43 -19.28
N ILE A 16 -12.77 -7.88 -18.28
CA ILE A 16 -11.41 -7.36 -18.52
C ILE A 16 -10.39 -8.46 -18.79
N THR A 17 -10.56 -9.64 -18.18
CA THR A 17 -9.64 -10.78 -18.30
C THR A 17 -9.89 -11.67 -19.52
N LYS A 18 -11.00 -11.44 -20.23
CA LYS A 18 -11.35 -12.20 -21.44
C LYS A 18 -10.26 -12.03 -22.53
N PRO A 19 -9.71 -13.14 -23.10
CA PRO A 19 -8.60 -13.06 -24.05
C PRO A 19 -8.98 -12.44 -25.40
N PHE A 20 -10.25 -12.60 -25.82
CA PHE A 20 -10.79 -12.01 -27.04
C PHE A 20 -12.13 -11.35 -26.73
N LYS A 21 -12.31 -10.10 -27.19
CA LYS A 21 -13.52 -9.31 -26.94
C LYS A 21 -14.18 -8.95 -28.26
N SER A 22 -15.46 -9.31 -28.39
CA SER A 22 -16.34 -8.83 -29.45
C SER A 22 -16.71 -7.36 -29.24
N THR A 23 -17.31 -6.74 -30.25
CA THR A 23 -17.87 -5.38 -30.13
C THR A 23 -18.94 -5.32 -29.03
N GLU A 24 -19.73 -6.37 -28.88
CA GLU A 24 -20.75 -6.52 -27.83
C GLU A 24 -20.10 -6.63 -26.45
N ASP A 25 -19.01 -7.38 -26.31
CA ASP A 25 -18.25 -7.47 -25.05
C ASP A 25 -17.70 -6.10 -24.62
N LEU A 26 -17.19 -5.32 -25.57
CA LEU A 26 -16.65 -3.98 -25.28
C LEU A 26 -17.75 -3.01 -24.86
N LYS A 27 -18.93 -3.06 -25.50
CA LYS A 27 -20.09 -2.27 -25.08
C LYS A 27 -20.56 -2.65 -23.69
N LEU A 28 -20.71 -3.95 -23.42
CA LEU A 28 -21.10 -4.45 -22.10
C LEU A 28 -20.07 -4.09 -21.03
N GLN A 29 -18.77 -4.18 -21.34
CA GLN A 29 -17.70 -3.78 -20.43
C GLN A 29 -17.82 -2.31 -20.04
N GLU A 30 -18.12 -1.43 -21.01
CA GLU A 30 -18.32 0.00 -20.76
C GLU A 30 -19.59 0.27 -19.94
N GLU A 31 -20.71 -0.38 -20.25
CA GLU A 31 -21.94 -0.27 -19.47
C GLU A 31 -21.75 -0.72 -18.02
N ILE A 32 -21.03 -1.82 -17.79
CA ILE A 32 -20.70 -2.32 -16.46
C ILE A 32 -19.74 -1.37 -15.75
N ARG A 33 -18.74 -0.81 -16.45
CA ARG A 33 -17.81 0.19 -15.88
C ARG A 33 -18.57 1.39 -15.34
N ILE A 34 -19.47 1.96 -16.15
CA ILE A 34 -20.28 3.13 -15.78
C ILE A 34 -21.19 2.80 -14.59
N ALA A 35 -21.86 1.64 -14.60
CA ALA A 35 -22.71 1.23 -13.49
C ALA A 35 -21.92 0.99 -12.20
N LEU A 36 -20.73 0.39 -12.29
CA LEU A 36 -19.83 0.17 -11.16
C LEU A 36 -19.34 1.49 -10.58
N GLU A 37 -18.91 2.44 -11.42
CA GLU A 37 -18.48 3.77 -10.99
C GLU A 37 -19.60 4.54 -10.32
N LYS A 38 -20.82 4.46 -10.84
CA LYS A 38 -22.00 5.06 -10.19
C LYS A 38 -22.25 4.45 -8.81
N SER A 39 -22.19 3.12 -8.71
CA SER A 39 -22.42 2.40 -7.43
C SER A 39 -21.35 2.74 -6.39
N LEU A 40 -20.09 2.82 -6.81
CA LEU A 40 -18.97 3.25 -5.94
C LEU A 40 -19.16 4.69 -5.46
N SER A 41 -19.59 5.59 -6.35
CA SER A 41 -19.85 7.00 -6.02
C SER A 41 -21.02 7.17 -5.05
N GLU A 42 -22.09 6.40 -5.22
CA GLU A 42 -23.23 6.37 -4.30
C GLU A 42 -22.83 5.85 -2.92
N GLU A 43 -21.97 4.82 -2.87
CA GLU A 43 -21.47 4.25 -1.63
C GLU A 43 -20.59 5.24 -0.84
N GLU A 44 -19.67 5.96 -1.52
CA GLU A 44 -18.79 6.95 -0.86
C GLU A 44 -19.44 8.33 -0.64
N ALA A 45 -20.72 8.50 -1.00
CA ALA A 45 -21.39 9.81 -0.96
C ALA A 45 -21.37 10.46 0.44
N GLU A 46 -21.51 9.67 1.51
CA GLU A 46 -21.43 10.16 2.88
C GLU A 46 -20.03 10.74 3.18
N LEU A 47 -18.96 10.03 2.81
CA LEU A 47 -17.58 10.50 2.98
C LEU A 47 -17.33 11.81 2.23
N VAL A 48 -17.81 11.88 0.99
CA VAL A 48 -17.70 13.07 0.15
C VAL A 48 -18.44 14.24 0.78
N ASN A 49 -19.64 14.02 1.34
CA ASN A 49 -20.41 15.06 2.01
C ASN A 49 -19.72 15.55 3.30
N ASP A 50 -19.20 14.63 4.11
CA ASP A 50 -18.50 14.97 5.36
C ASP A 50 -17.26 15.83 5.09
N LEU A 51 -16.45 15.46 4.10
CA LEU A 51 -15.29 16.24 3.68
C LEU A 51 -15.68 17.59 3.07
N ASN A 52 -16.73 17.64 2.24
CA ASN A 52 -17.23 18.89 1.68
C ASN A 52 -17.77 19.87 2.72
N SER A 53 -18.35 19.34 3.81
CA SER A 53 -18.91 20.11 4.93
C SER A 53 -17.85 20.90 5.70
N ILE A 54 -16.63 20.37 5.78
CA ILE A 54 -15.46 21.05 6.38
C ILE A 54 -14.65 21.87 5.37
N GLY A 55 -15.18 22.06 4.16
CA GLY A 55 -14.58 22.91 3.13
C GLY A 55 -13.61 22.21 2.17
N ILE A 56 -13.42 20.89 2.29
CA ILE A 56 -12.54 20.11 1.39
C ILE A 56 -13.34 19.68 0.16
N LYS A 57 -13.14 20.38 -0.96
CA LYS A 57 -13.96 20.21 -2.17
C LYS A 57 -13.49 19.04 -3.02
N ILE A 58 -14.20 17.92 -2.94
CA ILE A 58 -13.95 16.70 -3.70
C ILE A 58 -15.23 16.12 -4.27
N ASN A 59 -15.11 15.34 -5.35
CA ASN A 59 -16.20 14.53 -5.90
C ASN A 59 -16.04 13.03 -5.58
N SER A 60 -14.83 12.61 -5.20
CA SER A 60 -14.48 11.25 -4.81
C SER A 60 -13.28 11.29 -3.87
N VAL A 61 -13.13 10.29 -2.98
CA VAL A 61 -11.92 10.18 -2.14
C VAL A 61 -10.63 10.12 -2.98
N TRP A 62 -10.73 9.61 -4.21
CA TRP A 62 -9.59 9.55 -5.15
C TRP A 62 -9.07 10.92 -5.56
N ASP A 63 -9.83 12.00 -5.39
CA ASP A 63 -9.35 13.36 -5.60
C ASP A 63 -8.27 13.75 -4.58
N LEU A 64 -8.38 13.27 -3.32
CA LEU A 64 -7.35 13.43 -2.30
C LEU A 64 -6.05 12.67 -2.63
N VAL A 65 -6.16 11.54 -3.33
CA VAL A 65 -5.00 10.74 -3.77
C VAL A 65 -4.24 11.43 -4.91
N LYS A 66 -4.94 12.20 -5.75
CA LYS A 66 -4.37 12.88 -6.92
C LYS A 66 -3.89 14.30 -6.64
N THR A 67 -4.35 14.92 -5.55
CA THR A 67 -4.03 16.32 -5.25
C THR A 67 -2.64 16.48 -4.62
N ASN A 68 -2.06 17.67 -4.80
CA ASN A 68 -0.88 18.12 -4.07
C ASN A 68 -1.23 19.05 -2.89
N GLU A 69 -2.51 19.38 -2.72
CA GLU A 69 -3.00 20.20 -1.62
C GLU A 69 -2.95 19.44 -0.29
N ARG A 70 -2.76 20.17 0.81
CA ARG A 70 -2.71 19.60 2.16
C ARG A 70 -4.12 19.57 2.74
N TYR A 71 -4.49 18.44 3.34
CA TYR A 71 -5.81 18.23 3.94
C TYR A 71 -5.71 17.61 5.35
N PRO A 72 -4.99 18.23 6.31
CA PRO A 72 -4.87 17.68 7.67
C PRO A 72 -6.22 17.38 8.33
N ASP A 73 -7.22 18.22 8.07
CA ASP A 73 -8.55 18.13 8.67
C ASP A 73 -9.39 16.98 8.11
N ALA A 74 -9.00 16.40 6.96
CA ALA A 74 -9.64 15.19 6.44
C ALA A 74 -9.27 13.93 7.22
N ILE A 75 -8.12 13.91 7.92
CA ILE A 75 -7.57 12.67 8.50
C ILE A 75 -8.53 12.02 9.51
N PRO A 76 -9.11 12.74 10.48
CA PRO A 76 -10.07 12.12 11.40
C PRO A 76 -11.26 11.51 10.65
N ILE A 77 -11.83 12.24 9.68
CA ILE A 77 -12.97 11.77 8.88
C ILE A 77 -12.59 10.50 8.09
N LEU A 78 -11.44 10.50 7.42
CA LEU A 78 -10.96 9.32 6.69
C LEU A 78 -10.77 8.11 7.62
N LEU A 79 -10.27 8.31 8.84
CA LEU A 79 -10.11 7.23 9.82
C LEU A 79 -11.44 6.68 10.34
N ASP A 80 -12.44 7.55 10.56
CA ASP A 80 -13.79 7.14 10.96
C ASP A 80 -14.46 6.35 9.83
N HIS A 81 -14.29 6.79 8.58
CA HIS A 81 -14.80 6.11 7.40
C HIS A 81 -14.13 4.78 7.09
N LEU A 82 -12.87 4.55 7.52
CA LEU A 82 -12.24 3.22 7.42
C LEU A 82 -12.93 2.14 8.24
N GLN A 83 -13.77 2.51 9.22
CA GLN A 83 -14.51 1.55 10.05
C GLN A 83 -15.84 1.13 9.41
N LYS A 84 -16.25 1.77 8.31
CA LYS A 84 -17.49 1.47 7.58
C LYS A 84 -17.28 0.33 6.59
N ASP A 85 -18.38 -0.36 6.26
CA ASP A 85 -18.37 -1.44 5.28
C ASP A 85 -18.44 -0.87 3.86
N TYR A 86 -17.28 -0.51 3.33
CA TYR A 86 -17.12 -0.03 1.95
C TYR A 86 -16.55 -1.12 1.05
N HIS A 87 -16.92 -1.05 -0.23
CA HIS A 87 -16.30 -1.86 -1.26
C HIS A 87 -14.77 -1.64 -1.30
N GLU A 88 -14.02 -2.70 -1.64
CA GLU A 88 -12.55 -2.75 -1.59
C GLU A 88 -11.87 -1.56 -2.29
N ARG A 89 -12.48 -1.05 -3.36
CA ARG A 89 -11.97 0.11 -4.12
C ARG A 89 -12.13 1.44 -3.37
N ASN A 90 -13.20 1.65 -2.62
CA ASN A 90 -13.38 2.85 -1.82
C ASN A 90 -12.50 2.80 -0.56
N ILE A 91 -12.39 1.63 0.08
CA ILE A 91 -11.41 1.40 1.16
C ILE A 91 -9.97 1.68 0.68
N GLU A 92 -9.58 1.18 -0.50
CA GLU A 92 -8.26 1.48 -1.05
C GLU A 92 -8.03 2.98 -1.24
N GLY A 93 -9.03 3.70 -1.77
CA GLY A 93 -8.98 5.15 -1.93
C GLY A 93 -8.75 5.88 -0.61
N ILE A 94 -9.47 5.51 0.44
CA ILE A 94 -9.31 6.08 1.80
C ILE A 94 -7.92 5.77 2.37
N ILE A 95 -7.46 4.52 2.27
CA ILE A 95 -6.11 4.12 2.72
C ILE A 95 -5.04 4.97 2.02
N ARG A 96 -5.14 5.13 0.70
CA ARG A 96 -4.18 5.93 -0.07
C ARG A 96 -4.25 7.42 0.23
N ALA A 97 -5.44 7.96 0.51
CA ALA A 97 -5.59 9.35 0.95
C ALA A 97 -4.91 9.61 2.30
N LEU A 98 -4.75 8.58 3.15
CA LEU A 98 -3.99 8.69 4.41
C LEU A 98 -2.47 8.65 4.21
N ALA A 99 -1.94 8.49 2.98
CA ALA A 99 -0.51 8.45 2.69
C ALA A 99 0.17 9.84 2.73
N VAL A 100 -0.15 10.64 3.74
CA VAL A 100 0.31 12.02 3.94
C VAL A 100 1.04 12.17 5.28
N LYS A 101 1.89 13.21 5.40
CA LYS A 101 2.74 13.41 6.59
C LYS A 101 1.91 13.73 7.84
N GLU A 102 0.78 14.39 7.65
CA GLU A 102 -0.16 14.83 8.67
C GLU A 102 -0.84 13.64 9.38
N ALA A 103 -0.86 12.46 8.74
CA ALA A 103 -1.40 11.21 9.27
C ALA A 103 -0.36 10.37 10.02
N LYS A 104 0.90 10.84 10.10
CA LYS A 104 1.98 10.15 10.81
C LYS A 104 1.66 9.98 12.30
N GLY A 105 1.80 8.76 12.80
CA GLY A 105 1.47 8.39 14.19
C GLY A 105 -0.02 8.37 14.52
N LYS A 106 -0.90 8.61 13.52
CA LYS A 106 -2.36 8.57 13.68
C LYS A 106 -2.97 7.38 12.96
N ALA A 107 -2.61 7.19 11.69
CA ALA A 107 -3.22 6.16 10.84
C ALA A 107 -2.64 4.76 11.04
N THR A 108 -1.35 4.65 11.39
CA THR A 108 -0.63 3.37 11.41
C THR A 108 -1.28 2.29 12.30
N PRO A 109 -1.76 2.56 13.53
CA PRO A 109 -2.43 1.54 14.34
C PRO A 109 -3.70 0.96 13.70
N TYR A 110 -4.53 1.81 13.08
CA TYR A 110 -5.74 1.39 12.37
C TYR A 110 -5.40 0.55 11.16
N LEU A 111 -4.42 0.99 10.37
CA LEU A 111 -3.97 0.30 9.16
C LEU A 111 -3.35 -1.07 9.45
N ILE A 112 -2.62 -1.22 10.55
CA ILE A 112 -2.07 -2.53 10.99
C ILE A 112 -3.22 -3.46 11.39
N THR A 113 -4.19 -2.97 12.16
CA THR A 113 -5.37 -3.77 12.55
C THR A 113 -6.11 -4.27 11.32
N MET A 114 -6.37 -3.38 10.35
CA MET A 114 -7.01 -3.70 9.09
C MET A 114 -6.19 -4.71 8.25
N TYR A 115 -4.86 -4.58 8.20
CA TYR A 115 -3.98 -5.51 7.49
C TYR A 115 -4.09 -6.96 7.99
N HIS A 116 -4.36 -7.15 9.28
CA HIS A 116 -4.57 -8.47 9.88
C HIS A 116 -5.96 -9.04 9.63
N GLN A 117 -6.97 -8.19 9.44
CA GLN A 117 -8.34 -8.59 9.14
C GLN A 117 -8.55 -8.91 7.66
N ILE A 118 -7.81 -8.24 6.76
CA ILE A 118 -7.93 -8.46 5.32
C ILE A 118 -7.34 -9.84 4.95
N PRO A 119 -8.10 -10.68 4.21
CA PRO A 119 -7.63 -11.96 3.71
C PRO A 119 -6.31 -11.86 2.92
N LYS A 120 -5.43 -12.86 3.07
CA LYS A 120 -4.07 -12.83 2.49
C LYS A 120 -4.04 -12.83 0.96
N ASP A 121 -5.11 -13.31 0.31
CA ASP A 121 -5.29 -13.29 -1.14
C ASP A 121 -5.62 -11.89 -1.70
N LYS A 122 -6.02 -10.93 -0.84
CA LYS A 122 -6.19 -9.51 -1.21
C LYS A 122 -4.86 -8.76 -1.18
N ASP A 123 -3.86 -9.28 -1.90
CA ASP A 123 -2.47 -8.81 -1.84
C ASP A 123 -2.32 -7.33 -2.19
N LEU A 124 -3.07 -6.83 -3.19
CA LEU A 124 -3.01 -5.43 -3.62
C LEU A 124 -3.46 -4.45 -2.53
N LEU A 125 -4.56 -4.74 -1.85
CA LEU A 125 -5.08 -3.89 -0.79
C LEU A 125 -4.14 -3.91 0.43
N ARG A 126 -3.64 -5.09 0.78
CA ARG A 126 -2.63 -5.26 1.84
C ARG A 126 -1.31 -4.55 1.51
N TRP A 127 -0.91 -4.53 0.24
CA TRP A 127 0.25 -3.78 -0.24
C TRP A 127 0.01 -2.26 -0.15
N ALA A 128 -1.18 -1.77 -0.49
CA ALA A 128 -1.54 -0.35 -0.36
C ALA A 128 -1.47 0.14 1.09
N ILE A 129 -1.81 -0.72 2.06
CA ILE A 129 -1.58 -0.45 3.48
C ILE A 129 -0.10 -0.26 3.77
N GLY A 130 0.75 -1.20 3.36
CA GLY A 130 2.20 -1.07 3.57
C GLY A 130 2.79 0.19 2.93
N ASN A 131 2.29 0.57 1.74
CA ASN A 131 2.68 1.81 1.06
C ASN A 131 2.32 3.05 1.89
N THR A 132 1.11 3.08 2.44
CA THR A 132 0.63 4.16 3.33
C THR A 132 1.41 4.20 4.64
N ILE A 133 1.78 3.04 5.18
CA ILE A 133 2.61 2.92 6.38
C ILE A 133 4.00 3.50 6.17
N ASP A 134 4.60 3.38 4.97
CA ASP A 134 5.87 4.09 4.71
C ASP A 134 5.74 5.58 5.04
N MET A 135 4.61 6.23 4.75
CA MET A 135 4.39 7.66 5.04
C MET A 135 4.07 7.95 6.50
N THR A 136 3.43 7.01 7.20
CA THR A 136 2.81 7.27 8.52
C THR A 136 3.54 6.65 9.72
N ILE A 137 4.47 5.72 9.47
CA ILE A 137 5.21 4.97 10.50
C ILE A 137 5.97 5.86 11.51
N THR A 138 5.98 5.42 12.76
CA THR A 138 6.70 5.97 13.91
C THR A 138 7.53 4.89 14.64
N GLN A 139 8.29 5.28 15.66
CA GLN A 139 9.06 4.33 16.49
C GLN A 139 8.15 3.35 17.24
N ASP A 140 6.95 3.80 17.62
CA ASP A 140 6.03 2.99 18.45
C ASP A 140 5.42 1.83 17.66
N ASP A 141 5.43 1.90 16.32
CA ASP A 141 4.85 0.91 15.43
C ASP A 141 5.75 -0.33 15.20
N VAL A 142 7.02 -0.26 15.60
CA VAL A 142 8.04 -1.27 15.29
C VAL A 142 7.61 -2.66 15.77
N LYS A 143 7.14 -2.76 17.02
CA LYS A 143 6.72 -4.03 17.62
C LYS A 143 5.60 -4.71 16.81
N SER A 144 4.73 -3.94 16.18
CA SER A 144 3.61 -4.44 15.39
C SER A 144 3.99 -4.73 13.93
N ILE A 145 4.99 -4.03 13.38
CA ILE A 145 5.46 -4.21 12.00
C ILE A 145 6.44 -5.38 11.87
N LEU A 146 7.28 -5.64 12.86
CA LEU A 146 8.29 -6.70 12.79
C LEU A 146 7.70 -8.10 12.55
N PRO A 147 6.56 -8.50 13.15
CA PRO A 147 5.90 -9.76 12.82
C PRO A 147 5.42 -9.82 11.36
N ILE A 148 4.91 -8.72 10.81
CA ILE A 148 4.38 -8.65 9.43
C ILE A 148 5.50 -8.93 8.41
N VAL A 149 6.67 -8.29 8.59
CA VAL A 149 7.79 -8.41 7.64
C VAL A 149 8.50 -9.76 7.72
N GLN A 150 8.42 -10.46 8.85
CA GLN A 150 9.04 -11.77 9.06
C GLN A 150 8.13 -12.94 8.67
N ASP A 151 6.81 -12.74 8.66
CA ASP A 151 5.85 -13.77 8.21
C ASP A 151 5.88 -13.91 6.68
N LYS A 152 6.58 -14.94 6.20
CA LYS A 152 6.70 -15.27 4.78
C LYS A 152 5.37 -15.59 4.10
N THR A 153 4.35 -15.99 4.86
CA THR A 153 3.03 -16.27 4.29
C THR A 153 2.31 -14.98 3.86
N ASN A 154 2.82 -13.80 4.25
CA ASN A 154 2.34 -12.51 3.76
C ASN A 154 2.80 -12.17 2.33
N ARG A 155 3.70 -12.96 1.74
CA ARG A 155 4.17 -12.79 0.36
C ARG A 155 4.56 -11.34 0.02
N THR A 156 4.21 -10.87 -1.17
CA THR A 156 4.55 -9.56 -1.71
C THR A 156 3.94 -8.39 -0.92
N SER A 157 2.81 -8.57 -0.23
CA SER A 157 2.23 -7.50 0.60
C SER A 157 3.17 -6.95 1.70
N ARG A 158 4.17 -7.73 2.16
CA ARG A 158 5.12 -7.28 3.20
C ARG A 158 6.23 -6.36 2.67
N GLN A 159 6.38 -6.24 1.34
CA GLN A 159 7.45 -5.47 0.69
C GLN A 159 7.52 -4.00 1.14
N MET A 160 6.38 -3.31 1.20
CA MET A 160 6.36 -1.90 1.57
C MET A 160 6.58 -1.68 3.06
N PHE A 161 6.19 -2.63 3.92
CA PHE A 161 6.55 -2.62 5.33
C PHE A 161 8.08 -2.73 5.53
N VAL A 162 8.74 -3.63 4.78
CA VAL A 162 10.21 -3.75 4.79
C VAL A 162 10.86 -2.43 4.38
N PHE A 163 10.36 -1.79 3.32
CA PHE A 163 10.89 -0.48 2.89
C PHE A 163 10.65 0.62 3.93
N ALA A 164 9.49 0.63 4.61
CA ALA A 164 9.13 1.63 5.62
C ALA A 164 10.10 1.65 6.82
N LEU A 165 10.61 0.47 7.21
CA LEU A 165 11.52 0.30 8.35
C LEU A 165 12.81 1.15 8.27
N ARG A 166 13.23 1.57 7.08
CA ARG A 166 14.36 2.52 6.92
C ARG A 166 14.15 3.87 7.62
N LYS A 167 12.89 4.24 7.93
CA LYS A 167 12.57 5.48 8.66
C LYS A 167 12.81 5.33 10.17
N ILE A 168 13.07 4.12 10.63
CA ILE A 168 13.21 3.77 12.03
C ILE A 168 14.68 3.60 12.39
N LYS A 169 15.14 4.33 13.41
CA LYS A 169 16.48 4.15 13.98
C LYS A 169 16.40 3.10 15.10
N SER A 170 16.68 1.85 14.76
CA SER A 170 16.73 0.76 15.74
C SER A 170 17.71 -0.31 15.26
N ALA A 171 18.58 -0.78 16.17
CA ALA A 171 19.52 -1.86 15.89
C ALA A 171 18.79 -3.18 15.59
N GLU A 172 17.67 -3.44 16.28
CA GLU A 172 16.82 -4.59 16.00
C GLU A 172 16.23 -4.53 14.58
N VAL A 173 15.78 -3.35 14.16
CA VAL A 173 15.25 -3.15 12.80
C VAL A 173 16.33 -3.36 11.75
N GLU A 174 17.53 -2.85 11.99
CA GLU A 174 18.68 -3.09 11.10
C GLU A 174 18.98 -4.59 10.97
N ASP A 175 18.96 -5.33 12.08
CA ASP A 175 19.21 -6.77 12.10
C ASP A 175 18.14 -7.57 11.35
N VAL A 176 16.87 -7.21 11.52
CA VAL A 176 15.77 -7.78 10.74
C VAL A 176 15.97 -7.49 9.25
N LEU A 177 16.28 -6.25 8.86
CA LEU A 177 16.54 -5.90 7.46
C LEU A 177 17.72 -6.69 6.87
N ILE A 178 18.80 -6.91 7.63
CA ILE A 178 19.94 -7.75 7.22
C ILE A 178 19.50 -9.20 7.02
N ASN A 179 18.67 -9.75 7.91
CA ASN A 179 18.16 -11.10 7.79
C ASN A 179 17.29 -11.27 6.53
N LEU A 180 16.46 -10.28 6.22
CA LEU A 180 15.60 -10.26 5.02
C LEU A 180 16.37 -10.20 3.70
N LEU A 181 17.68 -9.97 3.70
CA LEU A 181 18.51 -10.15 2.51
C LEU A 181 18.57 -11.60 2.01
N ASN A 182 18.18 -12.58 2.84
CA ASN A 182 18.05 -13.99 2.45
C ASN A 182 16.65 -14.33 1.92
N ASP A 183 15.73 -13.36 1.87
CA ASP A 183 14.34 -13.57 1.47
C ASP A 183 14.10 -13.02 0.07
N ASP A 184 14.01 -13.94 -0.88
CA ASP A 184 13.88 -13.67 -2.31
C ASP A 184 12.67 -12.81 -2.71
N GLU A 185 11.61 -12.79 -1.91
CA GLU A 185 10.40 -12.00 -2.19
C GLU A 185 10.56 -10.52 -1.79
N VAL A 186 11.45 -10.22 -0.83
CA VAL A 186 11.61 -8.88 -0.25
C VAL A 186 13.05 -8.35 -0.26
N VAL A 187 14.01 -9.13 -0.73
CA VAL A 187 15.45 -8.79 -0.77
C VAL A 187 15.70 -7.42 -1.42
N ALA A 188 14.98 -7.08 -2.50
CA ALA A 188 15.13 -5.79 -3.15
C ALA A 188 14.72 -4.62 -2.22
N HIS A 189 13.65 -4.78 -1.44
CA HIS A 189 13.17 -3.77 -0.50
C HIS A 189 14.12 -3.65 0.70
N ALA A 190 14.63 -4.77 1.21
CA ALA A 190 15.64 -4.80 2.27
C ALA A 190 16.95 -4.11 1.82
N LEU A 191 17.44 -4.39 0.61
CA LEU A 191 18.60 -3.71 0.02
C LEU A 191 18.42 -2.20 -0.06
N ILE A 192 17.27 -1.74 -0.55
CA ILE A 192 16.96 -0.31 -0.64
C ILE A 192 16.92 0.33 0.76
N ALA A 193 16.29 -0.33 1.73
CA ALA A 193 16.20 0.14 3.10
C ALA A 193 17.59 0.25 3.76
N LEU A 194 18.40 -0.80 3.70
CA LEU A 194 19.76 -0.86 4.24
C LEU A 194 20.69 0.17 3.60
N GLY A 195 20.58 0.36 2.28
CA GLY A 195 21.32 1.40 1.57
C GLY A 195 20.90 2.81 1.97
N LYS A 196 19.62 3.05 2.27
CA LYS A 196 19.12 4.36 2.73
C LYS A 196 19.54 4.68 4.17
N ILE A 197 19.62 3.69 5.05
CA ILE A 197 20.16 3.88 6.41
C ILE A 197 21.69 3.81 6.47
N LYS A 198 22.35 3.53 5.34
CA LYS A 198 23.81 3.35 5.22
C LYS A 198 24.38 2.33 6.22
N SER A 199 23.72 1.17 6.32
CA SER A 199 24.12 0.10 7.23
C SER A 199 25.53 -0.41 6.91
N GLN A 200 26.50 -0.09 7.77
CA GLN A 200 27.85 -0.67 7.67
C GLN A 200 27.82 -2.16 8.05
N LYS A 201 26.94 -2.54 8.98
CA LYS A 201 26.76 -3.94 9.41
C LYS A 201 26.35 -4.85 8.26
N ALA A 202 25.57 -4.34 7.29
CA ALA A 202 25.12 -5.09 6.13
C ALA A 202 26.13 -5.16 4.98
N LYS A 203 27.23 -4.38 5.01
CA LYS A 203 28.10 -4.11 3.86
C LYS A 203 28.57 -5.38 3.15
N ASP A 204 29.14 -6.33 3.89
CA ASP A 204 29.72 -7.55 3.30
C ASP A 204 28.63 -8.44 2.69
N LYS A 205 27.49 -8.56 3.36
CA LYS A 205 26.35 -9.32 2.84
C LYS A 205 25.77 -8.71 1.57
N ILE A 206 25.69 -7.38 1.51
CA ILE A 206 25.25 -6.66 0.31
C ILE A 206 26.27 -6.83 -0.82
N ALA A 207 27.58 -6.85 -0.52
CA ALA A 207 28.63 -7.09 -1.51
C ALA A 207 28.46 -8.44 -2.22
N ILE A 208 28.14 -9.50 -1.49
CA ILE A 208 27.84 -10.82 -2.10
C ILE A 208 26.65 -10.74 -3.07
N LEU A 209 25.64 -9.92 -2.76
CA LEU A 209 24.43 -9.80 -3.58
C LEU A 209 24.63 -9.01 -4.88
N THR A 210 25.80 -8.41 -5.15
CA THR A 210 26.07 -7.76 -6.44
C THR A 210 26.18 -8.74 -7.59
N ASP A 211 26.43 -10.03 -7.30
CA ASP A 211 26.54 -11.12 -8.28
C ASP A 211 25.34 -12.08 -8.24
N HIS A 212 24.26 -11.68 -7.55
CA HIS A 212 23.03 -12.48 -7.43
C HIS A 212 22.42 -12.86 -8.80
N PRO A 213 21.83 -14.05 -9.00
CA PRO A 213 21.28 -14.47 -10.30
C PRO A 213 20.17 -13.54 -10.84
N LYS A 214 19.33 -12.98 -9.96
CA LYS A 214 18.27 -12.03 -10.34
C LYS A 214 18.83 -10.62 -10.65
N PRO A 215 18.61 -10.07 -11.86
CA PRO A 215 19.12 -8.75 -12.25
C PRO A 215 18.69 -7.60 -11.34
N LEU A 216 17.44 -7.63 -10.85
CA LEU A 216 16.92 -6.61 -9.94
C LEU A 216 17.71 -6.55 -8.63
N VAL A 217 18.06 -7.71 -8.07
CA VAL A 217 18.81 -7.83 -6.81
C VAL A 217 20.22 -7.27 -6.98
N ARG A 218 20.92 -7.63 -8.06
CA ARG A 218 22.25 -7.07 -8.37
C ARG A 218 22.23 -5.55 -8.45
N LYS A 219 21.25 -5.00 -9.18
CA LYS A 219 21.08 -3.56 -9.37
C LYS A 219 20.87 -2.83 -8.04
N GLU A 220 19.98 -3.33 -7.18
CA GLU A 220 19.72 -2.70 -5.88
C GLU A 220 20.89 -2.89 -4.89
N ALA A 221 21.61 -4.01 -4.94
CA ALA A 221 22.80 -4.25 -4.12
C ALA A 221 23.93 -3.27 -4.47
N GLN A 222 24.23 -3.09 -5.76
CA GLN A 222 25.23 -2.12 -6.22
C GLN A 222 24.88 -0.69 -5.80
N LYS A 223 23.60 -0.29 -5.92
CA LYS A 223 23.13 1.02 -5.46
C LYS A 223 23.27 1.19 -3.94
N ALA A 224 22.95 0.15 -3.17
CA ALA A 224 23.06 0.17 -1.71
C ALA A 224 24.53 0.31 -1.27
N LEU A 225 25.45 -0.47 -1.84
CA LEU A 225 26.89 -0.36 -1.55
C LEU A 225 27.44 1.02 -1.87
N LYS A 226 27.07 1.58 -3.03
CA LYS A 226 27.48 2.93 -3.41
C LYS A 226 27.05 3.98 -2.37
N LYS A 227 25.90 3.79 -1.71
CA LYS A 227 25.43 4.68 -0.63
C LYS A 227 26.14 4.45 0.70
N ILE A 228 26.58 3.22 0.98
CA ILE A 228 27.25 2.82 2.23
C ILE A 228 28.73 3.25 2.22
N ILE A 229 29.39 3.19 1.07
CA ILE A 229 30.82 3.51 0.92
C ILE A 229 31.05 5.04 0.77
N LYS A 230 30.01 5.80 0.39
CA LYS A 230 30.06 7.26 0.25
C LYS A 230 29.65 7.98 1.53
#